data_AF-A0A937TXD0-F1
#
_entry.id   AF-A0A937TXD0-F1
#
_cell.length_a   1.000
_cell.length_b   1.000
_cell.length_c   1.000
_cell.angle_alpha   90.00
_cell.angle_beta   90.00
_cell.angle_gamma   90.00
#
_symmetry.space_group_name_H-M   'P 1'
#
loop_
_entity.id
_entity.type
_entity.pdbx_description
1 polymer ?
#
loop_
_entity_poly.entity_id
_entity_poly.type
_entity_poly.pdbx_seq_one_letter_code
_entity_poly.pdbx_strand_id
1 'polypeptide(L)'
;MARGTRDGLPLAETLFCLLILGLVGAVAIPPMVYSRDTRASACRANVKLLNCKIEQWAAHHNGWAPADQAAFQRLVADDPDLRGHLPACPYGETYVYDPAAGHIVPHRH
;
A
#
# COMPACT_ATOMS: atom_id res chain seq x y z
N MET A 1 -45.54 -42.22 -14.13
CA MET A 1 -45.30 -42.48 -12.69
C MET A 1 -44.21 -41.53 -12.20
N ALA A 2 -44.56 -40.48 -11.46
CA ALA A 2 -43.63 -39.73 -10.62
C ALA A 2 -44.49 -38.95 -9.62
N ARG A 3 -44.65 -39.51 -8.42
CA ARG A 3 -45.50 -38.95 -7.37
C ARG A 3 -44.63 -37.94 -6.60
N GLY A 4 -44.71 -36.66 -6.96
CA GLY A 4 -43.99 -35.59 -6.26
C GLY A 4 -44.62 -35.40 -4.87
N THR A 5 -43.95 -35.90 -3.84
CA THR A 5 -44.37 -35.68 -2.45
C THR A 5 -44.11 -34.22 -2.10
N ARG A 6 -45.17 -33.51 -1.71
CA ARG A 6 -45.07 -32.16 -1.16
C ARG A 6 -44.71 -32.29 0.31
N ASP A 7 -43.44 -32.58 0.57
CA ASP A 7 -42.89 -32.58 1.91
C ASP A 7 -42.62 -31.12 2.28
N GLY A 8 -43.51 -30.52 3.08
CA GLY A 8 -43.32 -29.18 3.63
C GLY A 8 -42.16 -29.21 4.61
N LEU A 9 -41.21 -28.27 4.48
CA LEU A 9 -40.11 -28.15 5.44
C LEU A 9 -40.68 -27.94 6.85
N PRO A 10 -40.22 -28.70 7.85
CA PRO A 10 -40.64 -28.48 9.22
C PRO A 10 -40.25 -27.08 9.67
N LEU A 11 -41.23 -26.28 10.10
CA LEU A 11 -41.04 -24.87 10.48
C LEU A 11 -39.88 -24.68 11.47
N ALA A 12 -39.76 -25.60 12.43
CA ALA A 12 -38.72 -25.59 13.45
C ALA A 12 -37.30 -25.71 12.89
N GLU A 13 -37.10 -26.49 11.81
CA GLU A 13 -35.78 -26.67 11.18
C GLU A 13 -35.34 -25.38 10.49
N THR A 14 -36.22 -24.79 9.69
CA THR A 14 -35.97 -23.49 9.06
C THR A 14 -35.78 -22.36 10.08
N LEU A 15 -36.51 -22.38 11.19
CA LEU A 15 -36.36 -21.39 12.27
C LEU A 15 -34.99 -21.49 12.94
N PHE A 16 -34.50 -22.71 13.20
CA PHE A 16 -33.17 -22.92 13.77
C PHE A 16 -32.05 -22.53 12.80
N CYS A 17 -32.19 -22.86 11.51
CA CYS A 17 -31.25 -22.42 10.47
C CYS A 17 -31.15 -20.89 10.37
N LEU A 18 -32.27 -20.17 10.39
CA LEU A 18 -32.29 -18.71 10.34
C LEU A 18 -31.64 -18.08 11.57
N LEU A 19 -31.80 -18.70 12.74
CA LEU A 19 -31.20 -18.25 13.99
C LEU A 19 -29.66 -18.37 13.96
N ILE A 20 -29.12 -19.47 13.42
CA ILE A 20 -27.68 -19.64 13.25
C ILE A 20 -27.14 -18.70 12.16
N LEU A 21 -27.82 -18.58 11.02
CA LEU A 21 -27.39 -17.71 9.92
C LEU A 21 -27.33 -16.23 10.36
N GLY A 22 -28.26 -15.78 11.20
CA GLY A 22 -28.21 -14.44 11.80
C GLY A 22 -26.99 -14.23 12.70
N LEU A 23 -26.64 -15.22 13.52
CA LEU A 23 -25.46 -15.17 14.39
C LEU A 23 -24.16 -15.16 13.56
N VAL A 24 -24.05 -16.03 12.56
CA VAL A 24 -22.87 -16.10 11.68
C VAL A 24 -22.72 -14.83 10.84
N GLY A 25 -23.81 -14.28 10.31
CA GLY A 25 -23.80 -13.07 9.49
C GLY A 25 -23.28 -11.83 10.24
N ALA A 26 -23.52 -11.74 11.54
CA ALA A 26 -23.02 -10.64 12.38
C ALA A 26 -21.49 -10.69 12.58
N VAL A 27 -20.90 -11.89 12.62
CA VAL A 27 -19.45 -12.07 12.83
C VAL A 27 -18.69 -12.05 11.51
N ALA A 28 -19.33 -12.42 10.40
CA ALA A 28 -18.66 -12.61 9.12
C ALA A 28 -18.27 -11.31 8.38
N ILE A 29 -18.85 -10.16 8.74
CA ILE A 29 -18.61 -8.90 8.03
C ILE A 29 -17.57 -8.06 8.79
N PRO A 30 -16.31 -8.00 8.33
CA PRO A 30 -15.35 -7.07 8.90
C PRO A 30 -15.80 -5.62 8.64
N PRO A 31 -15.78 -4.72 9.65
CA PRO A 31 -16.07 -3.32 9.42
C PRO A 31 -14.96 -2.72 8.55
N MET A 32 -15.27 -2.42 7.29
CA MET A 32 -14.36 -1.68 6.40
C MET A 32 -14.32 -0.21 6.81
N VAL A 33 -13.62 0.11 7.89
CA VAL A 33 -13.24 1.49 8.24
C VAL A 33 -11.85 1.76 7.72
N TYR A 34 -11.75 2.12 6.43
CA TYR A 34 -10.51 2.59 5.84
C TYR A 34 -10.49 4.12 5.85
N SER A 35 -10.04 4.69 6.96
CA SER A 35 -9.75 6.13 7.06
C SER A 35 -8.52 6.34 7.93
N ARG A 36 -7.45 5.61 7.61
CA ARG A 36 -6.10 6.08 7.94
C ARG A 36 -5.66 6.96 6.78
N ASP A 37 -4.95 8.04 7.07
CA ASP A 37 -4.38 8.91 6.06
C ASP A 37 -3.47 8.09 5.12
N THR A 38 -4.05 7.60 4.03
CA THR A 38 -3.39 6.76 3.03
C THR A 38 -2.34 7.55 2.28
N ARG A 39 -2.51 8.88 2.23
CA ARG A 39 -1.61 9.83 1.58
C ARG A 39 -0.31 9.96 2.38
N ALA A 40 -0.37 10.10 3.69
CA ALA A 40 0.79 10.13 4.57
C ALA A 40 1.54 8.79 4.54
N SER A 41 0.83 7.66 4.55
CA SER A 41 1.48 6.35 4.43
C SER A 41 2.11 6.13 3.06
N ALA A 42 1.46 6.57 1.97
CA ALA A 42 2.01 6.49 0.62
C ALA A 42 3.23 7.40 0.46
N CYS A 43 3.20 8.61 1.03
CA CYS A 43 4.37 9.50 1.04
C CYS A 43 5.56 8.86 1.74
N ARG A 44 5.35 8.28 2.94
CA ARG A 44 6.42 7.56 3.66
C ARG A 44 6.95 6.35 2.88
N ALA A 45 6.07 5.62 2.19
CA ALA A 45 6.47 4.50 1.34
C ALA A 45 7.33 4.96 0.16
N ASN A 46 6.97 6.06 -0.50
CA ASN A 46 7.74 6.65 -1.59
C ASN A 46 9.12 7.12 -1.11
N VAL A 47 9.22 7.83 0.02
CA VAL A 47 10.51 8.23 0.61
C VAL A 47 11.38 7.02 0.88
N LYS A 48 10.80 5.96 1.46
CA LYS A 48 11.54 4.71 1.73
C LYS A 48 12.04 4.05 0.44
N LEU A 49 11.21 4.01 -0.59
CA LEU A 49 11.57 3.46 -1.90
C LEU A 49 12.73 4.24 -2.52
N LEU A 50 12.69 5.58 -2.50
CA LEU A 50 13.76 6.43 -3.02
C LEU A 50 15.06 6.24 -2.22
N ASN A 51 14.98 6.14 -0.89
CA ASN A 51 16.15 5.85 -0.07
C ASN A 51 16.74 4.47 -0.39
N CYS A 52 15.90 3.43 -0.54
CA CYS A 52 16.39 2.11 -0.98
C CYS A 52 17.12 2.17 -2.33
N LYS A 53 16.67 3.04 -3.25
CA LYS A 53 17.33 3.23 -4.54
C LYS A 53 18.66 3.96 -4.44
N ILE A 54 18.75 4.96 -3.56
CA ILE A 54 20.02 5.62 -3.25
C ILE A 54 21.01 4.63 -2.65
N GLU A 55 20.58 3.81 -1.69
CA GLU A 55 21.41 2.76 -1.09
C GLU A 55 21.85 1.71 -2.11
N GLN A 56 20.96 1.29 -3.00
CA GLN A 56 21.29 0.37 -4.09
C GLN A 56 22.35 0.99 -5.01
N TRP A 57 22.19 2.25 -5.39
CA TRP A 57 23.17 2.95 -6.22
C TRP A 57 24.51 3.10 -5.51
N ALA A 58 24.50 3.45 -4.21
CA ALA A 58 25.71 3.54 -3.41
C ALA A 58 26.44 2.18 -3.32
N ALA A 59 25.70 1.07 -3.19
CA ALA A 59 26.29 -0.27 -3.23
C ALA A 59 27.02 -0.57 -4.56
N HIS A 60 26.54 -0.03 -5.68
CA HIS A 60 27.22 -0.13 -6.98
C HIS A 60 28.41 0.83 -7.13
N HIS A 61 28.47 1.91 -6.35
CA HIS A 61 29.47 2.97 -6.46
C HIS A 61 30.42 3.04 -5.25
N ASN A 62 30.82 1.88 -4.71
CA ASN A 62 31.76 1.77 -3.58
C ASN A 62 31.30 2.48 -2.29
N GLY A 63 29.99 2.52 -2.04
CA GLY A 63 29.38 3.16 -0.88
C GLY A 63 29.26 4.69 -1.01
N TRP A 64 29.50 5.25 -2.19
CA TRP A 64 29.31 6.67 -2.42
C TRP A 64 27.85 6.97 -2.72
N ALA A 65 27.22 7.80 -1.88
CA ALA A 65 25.91 8.36 -2.16
C ALA A 65 26.03 9.51 -3.19
N PRO A 66 24.92 9.91 -3.85
CA PRO A 66 24.93 11.04 -4.77
C PRO A 66 25.53 12.30 -4.11
N ALA A 67 26.41 13.01 -4.82
CA ALA A 67 27.08 14.18 -4.23
C ALA A 67 26.15 15.40 -4.04
N ASP A 68 25.08 15.46 -4.83
CA ASP A 68 24.18 16.61 -4.90
C ASP A 68 22.83 16.23 -5.53
N GLN A 69 21.86 17.15 -5.49
CA GLN A 69 20.53 16.95 -6.07
C GLN A 69 20.58 16.62 -7.56
N ALA A 70 21.52 17.16 -8.35
CA ALA A 70 21.63 16.86 -9.78
C ALA A 70 22.21 15.47 -10.02
N ALA A 71 23.14 14.99 -9.18
CA ALA A 71 23.58 13.60 -9.19
C ALA A 71 22.43 12.64 -8.88
N PHE A 72 21.57 12.99 -7.91
CA PHE A 72 20.35 12.22 -7.62
C PHE A 72 19.38 12.21 -8.81
N GLN A 73 19.16 13.34 -9.49
CA GLN A 73 18.31 13.38 -10.68
C GLN A 73 18.85 12.50 -11.83
N ARG A 74 20.18 12.40 -11.98
CA ARG A 74 20.80 11.48 -12.94
C ARG A 74 20.55 10.03 -12.55
N LEU A 75 20.75 9.67 -11.29
CA LEU A 75 20.40 8.34 -10.78
C LEU A 75 18.95 7.97 -11.12
N VAL A 76 18.01 8.88 -10.91
CA VAL A 76 16.58 8.66 -11.22
C VAL A 76 16.35 8.49 -12.73
N ALA A 77 17.07 9.24 -13.56
CA ALA A 77 17.00 9.13 -15.02
C ALA A 77 17.60 7.82 -15.55
N ASP A 78 18.68 7.34 -14.95
CA ASP A 78 19.38 6.11 -15.31
C ASP A 78 18.73 4.85 -14.69
N ASP A 79 17.94 4.97 -13.63
CA ASP A 79 17.31 3.83 -12.96
C ASP A 79 16.12 3.28 -13.79
N PRO A 80 16.17 1.99 -14.19
CA PRO A 80 15.15 1.39 -15.05
C PRO A 80 13.80 1.18 -14.35
N ASP A 81 13.77 1.11 -13.01
CA ASP A 81 12.53 0.95 -12.24
C ASP A 81 11.80 2.29 -12.08
N LEU A 82 12.55 3.38 -11.99
CA LEU A 82 12.01 4.74 -11.93
C LEU A 82 11.65 5.32 -13.31
N ARG A 83 12.22 4.78 -14.40
CA ARG A 83 11.96 5.21 -15.78
C ARG A 83 12.07 6.73 -15.98
N GLY A 84 12.96 7.38 -15.23
CA GLY A 84 13.13 8.83 -15.25
C GLY A 84 11.98 9.64 -14.66
N HIS A 85 11.00 9.02 -14.00
CA HIS A 85 9.95 9.72 -13.28
C HIS A 85 10.02 9.46 -11.77
N LEU A 86 10.08 10.53 -10.99
CA LEU A 86 9.95 10.42 -9.55
C LEU A 86 8.46 10.19 -9.19
N PRO A 87 8.14 9.28 -8.24
CA PRO A 87 6.79 9.21 -7.71
C PRO A 87 6.37 10.59 -7.18
N ALA A 88 5.13 11.00 -7.45
CA ALA A 88 4.60 12.24 -6.89
C ALA A 88 4.19 12.02 -5.43
N CYS A 89 4.52 12.98 -4.55
CA CYS A 89 3.94 13.00 -3.22
C CYS A 89 2.42 13.21 -3.32
N PRO A 90 1.58 12.46 -2.60
CA PRO A 90 0.13 12.66 -2.59
C PRO A 90 -0.34 14.05 -2.14
N TYR A 91 0.55 14.82 -1.49
CA TYR A 91 0.33 16.21 -1.08
C TYR A 91 0.91 17.24 -2.08
N GLY A 92 1.57 16.79 -3.16
CA GLY A 92 2.14 17.64 -4.19
C GLY A 92 3.53 18.20 -3.89
N GLU A 93 4.14 17.85 -2.76
CA GLU A 93 5.50 18.28 -2.43
C GLU A 93 6.56 17.52 -3.24
N THR A 94 7.65 18.21 -3.60
CA THR A 94 8.79 17.61 -4.31
C THR A 94 9.75 16.96 -3.33
N TYR A 95 10.28 15.78 -3.69
CA TYR A 95 11.30 15.11 -2.90
C TYR A 95 12.66 15.81 -3.06
N VAL A 96 13.25 16.21 -1.93
CA VAL A 96 14.55 16.87 -1.86
C VAL A 96 15.57 15.89 -1.30
N TYR A 97 16.69 15.75 -1.98
CA TYR A 97 17.83 14.96 -1.54
C TYR A 97 18.75 15.80 -0.66
N ASP A 98 19.07 15.27 0.52
CA ASP A 98 20.06 15.86 1.42
C ASP A 98 21.41 15.15 1.24
N PRO A 99 22.40 15.81 0.59
CA PRO A 99 23.72 15.23 0.38
C PRO A 99 24.54 15.06 1.67
N ALA A 100 24.24 15.83 2.72
CA ALA A 100 24.95 15.69 4.00
C ALA A 100 24.51 14.42 4.73
N ALA A 101 23.25 14.04 4.57
CA ALA A 101 22.66 12.90 5.25
C ALA A 101 22.56 11.65 4.37
N GLY A 102 22.77 11.79 3.05
CA GLY A 102 22.77 10.70 2.10
C GLY A 102 21.37 10.19 1.72
N HIS A 103 20.30 10.91 2.09
CA HIS A 103 18.92 10.43 1.95
C HIS A 103 17.94 11.54 1.58
N ILE A 104 16.71 11.14 1.20
CA ILE A 104 15.62 12.07 0.92
C ILE A 104 15.07 12.66 2.22
N VAL A 105 14.95 13.98 2.27
CA VAL A 105 14.34 14.71 3.39
C VAL A 105 12.88 14.25 3.53
N PRO A 106 12.49 13.64 4.67
CA PRO A 106 11.13 13.17 4.84
C PRO A 106 10.16 14.35 4.97
N HIS A 107 9.08 14.34 4.20
CA HIS A 107 7.99 15.29 4.37
C HIS A 107 7.22 15.02 5.68
N ARG A 108 6.83 16.09 6.38
CA ARG A 108 6.01 16.00 7.60
C ARG A 108 4.57 16.36 7.23
N HIS A 109 3.73 15.33 7.14
CA HIS A 109 2.28 15.42 6.90
C HIS A 109 1.53 14.65 7.96
#